data_AF-A0A2S2E1F6-F1
#
_entry.id   AF-A0A2S2E1F6-F1
#
_cell.length_a   1.000
_cell.length_b   1.000
_cell.length_c   1.000
_cell.angle_alpha   90.00
_cell.angle_beta   90.00
_cell.angle_gamma   90.00
#
_symmetry.space_group_name_H-M   'P 1'
#
loop_
_entity.id
_entity.type
_entity.pdbx_description
1 polymer ?
#
loop_
_entity_poly.entity_id
_entity_poly.type
_entity_poly.pdbx_seq_one_letter_code
_entity_poly.pdbx_strand_id
1 'polypeptide(L)' 'MGVEKLLKVIPGKFKMDVYQLLSLHGGYTCVARKPRCGSCVIEDLCEFKDKTEV' A
#
# COMPACT_ATOMS: atom_id res chain seq x y z
N MET A 1 3.38 0.01 -12.23
CA MET A 1 2.15 -0.82 -12.30
C MET A 1 1.00 0.10 -12.68
N GLY A 2 0.39 -0.08 -13.85
CA GLY A 2 -0.70 0.80 -14.31
C GLY A 2 -2.00 0.58 -13.52
N VAL A 3 -2.79 1.64 -13.36
CA VAL A 3 -4.07 1.66 -12.61
C VAL A 3 -5.04 0.57 -13.09
N GLU A 4 -4.95 0.18 -14.35
CA GLU A 4 -5.76 -0.85 -15.00
C GLU A 4 -5.66 -2.24 -14.33
N LYS A 5 -4.51 -2.57 -13.72
CA LYS A 5 -4.34 -3.84 -13.00
C LYS A 5 -5.07 -3.83 -11.65
N LEU A 6 -5.09 -2.69 -10.95
CA LEU A 6 -5.82 -2.56 -9.68
C LEU A 6 -7.34 -2.66 -9.88
N LEU A 7 -7.86 -2.11 -10.98
CA LEU A 7 -9.30 -2.13 -11.28
C LEU A 7 -9.85 -3.54 -11.53
N LYS A 8 -8.99 -4.51 -11.88
CA LYS A 8 -9.37 -5.92 -12.08
C LYS A 8 -9.45 -6.71 -10.78
N VAL A 9 -8.65 -6.35 -9.77
CA VAL A 9 -8.59 -7.09 -8.49
C VAL A 9 -9.48 -6.45 -7.41
N ILE A 10 -9.74 -5.15 -7.49
CA ILE A 10 -10.57 -4.43 -6.50
C ILE A 10 -12.06 -4.52 -6.88
N PRO A 11 -12.91 -5.07 -5.99
CA PRO A 11 -14.36 -5.06 -6.17
C PRO A 11 -14.89 -3.62 -6.33
N GLY A 12 -15.88 -3.41 -7.20
CA GLY A 12 -16.40 -2.08 -7.54
C GLY A 12 -16.74 -1.19 -6.36
N LYS A 13 -17.27 -1.77 -5.28
CA LYS A 13 -17.65 -1.06 -4.04
C LYS A 13 -16.49 -0.40 -3.28
N PHE A 14 -15.25 -0.82 -3.50
CA PHE A 14 -14.08 -0.32 -2.77
C PHE A 14 -13.16 0.57 -3.61
N LYS A 15 -13.49 0.82 -4.88
CA LYS A 15 -12.60 1.54 -5.81
C LYS A 15 -12.25 2.95 -5.34
N MET A 16 -13.22 3.67 -4.76
CA MET A 16 -13.01 5.02 -4.24
C MET A 16 -12.17 5.00 -2.97
N ASP A 17 -12.48 4.11 -2.03
CA ASP A 17 -11.77 4.01 -0.75
C ASP A 17 -10.30 3.60 -0.94
N VAL A 18 -10.04 2.63 -1.83
CA VAL A 18 -8.68 2.13 -2.08
C VAL A 18 -7.78 3.22 -2.64
N TYR A 19 -8.29 4.11 -3.50
CA TYR A 19 -7.47 5.22 -4.01
C TYR A 19 -6.97 6.12 -2.88
N GLN A 20 -7.88 6.53 -1.98
CA GLN A 20 -7.54 7.38 -0.85
C GLN A 20 -6.61 6.66 0.14
N LEU A 21 -6.88 5.40 0.43
CA LEU A 21 -6.04 4.56 1.28
C LEU A 21 -4.62 4.41 0.72
N LEU A 22 -4.46 4.10 -0.56
CA LEU A 22 -3.13 3.94 -1.19
C LEU A 22 -2.34 5.25 -1.21
N SER A 23 -3.01 6.38 -1.45
CA SER A 23 -2.39 7.70 -1.42
C SER A 23 -1.86 8.04 -0.02
N LEU A 24 -2.68 7.85 1.01
CA LEU A 24 -2.27 8.04 2.40
C LEU A 24 -1.18 7.04 2.81
N HIS A 25 -1.34 5.77 2.45
CA HIS A 25 -0.38 4.74 2.79
C HIS A 25 1.00 5.04 2.19
N GLY A 26 1.07 5.44 0.91
CA GLY A 26 2.32 5.80 0.25
C GLY A 26 2.99 7.07 0.80
N GLY A 27 2.21 8.04 1.27
CA GLY A 27 2.74 9.28 1.84
C GLY A 27 3.23 9.16 3.30
N TYR A 28 2.57 8.32 4.09
CA TYR A 28 2.77 8.28 5.54
C TYR A 28 3.43 6.99 6.07
N THR A 29 3.27 5.87 5.37
CA THR A 29 3.75 4.55 5.82
C THR A 29 4.76 3.95 4.85
N CYS A 30 4.37 3.66 3.61
CA CYS A 30 5.21 3.05 2.58
C CYS A 30 5.92 4.13 1.74
N VAL A 31 6.76 4.91 2.41
CA VAL A 31 7.51 6.02 1.77
C VAL A 31 8.71 5.49 0.98
N ALA A 32 9.02 6.14 -0.15
CA ALA A 32 9.99 5.64 -1.13
C ALA A 32 11.42 5.44 -0.62
N ARG A 33 11.87 6.20 0.40
CA ARG A 33 13.26 6.11 0.90
C ARG A 33 13.43 5.14 2.05
N LYS A 34 12.54 5.19 3.04
CA LYS A 34 12.65 4.41 4.28
C LYS A 34 11.25 4.06 4.80
N PRO A 35 10.64 2.96 4.31
CA PRO A 35 9.28 2.60 4.65
C PRO A 35 9.16 2.30 6.15
N ARG A 36 8.00 2.60 6.74
CA ARG A 36 7.73 2.32 8.15
C ARG A 36 7.05 0.96 8.28
N CYS A 37 7.77 -0.12 7.92
CA CYS A 37 7.19 -1.46 7.87
C CYS A 37 6.68 -1.93 9.24
N GLY A 38 7.39 -1.63 10.33
CA GLY A 38 6.96 -1.97 11.69
C GLY A 38 5.64 -1.29 12.15
N SER A 39 5.24 -0.18 11.51
CA SER A 39 3.95 0.49 11.76
C SER A 39 2.91 0.20 10.67
N CYS A 40 3.22 -0.67 9.71
CA CYS A 40 2.37 -0.96 8.58
C CYS A 40 1.29 -1.98 8.97
N VAL A 41 0.03 -1.66 8.67
CA VAL A 41 -1.13 -2.53 8.97
C VAL A 41 -1.13 -3.82 8.14
N ILE A 42 -0.44 -3.82 6.99
CA ILE A 42 -0.37 -4.96 6.05
C ILE A 42 1.05 -5.54 5.97
N GLU A 43 1.87 -5.36 7.01
CA GLU A 43 3.26 -5.80 7.04
C GLU A 43 3.38 -7.31 6.79
N ASP A 44 2.55 -8.10 7.46
CA ASP A 44 2.46 -9.56 7.38
C ASP A 44 2.09 -10.05 5.97
N LEU A 45 1.27 -9.28 5.24
CA LEU A 45 0.84 -9.57 3.87
C LEU A 45 1.77 -8.96 2.81
N CYS A 46 2.73 -8.13 3.20
CA CYS A 46 3.59 -7.41 2.28
C CYS A 46 4.75 -8.28 1.79
N GLU A 47 4.83 -8.52 0.49
CA GLU A 47 5.89 -9.30 -0.17
C GLU A 47 7.21 -8.52 -0.40
N PHE A 48 7.33 -7.32 0.18
CA PHE A 48 8.56 -6.54 0.10
C PHE A 48 9.67 -7.21 0.91
N LYS A 49 10.85 -7.42 0.31
CA LYS A 49 11.95 -8.18 0.91
C LYS A 49 12.80 -7.37 1.88
N ASP A 50 13.03 -6.09 1.58
CA ASP A 50 13.90 -5.20 2.36
C ASP A 50 13.10 -4.41 3.40
N LYS A 51 12.28 -5.11 4.20
CA LYS A 51 11.45 -4.47 5.23
C LYS A 51 12.33 -3.74 6.24
N THR A 52 11.93 -2.52 6.58
CA THR A 52 12.62 -1.71 7.58
C THR A 52 11.75 -1.48 8.81
N GLU A 53 12.24 -1.93 9.96
CA GLU A 53 11.69 -1.61 11.27
C GLU A 53 12.27 -0.25 11.69
N VAL A 54 11.42 0.79 11.68
CA VAL A 54 11.75 2.11 12.25
C VAL A 54 10.92 2.27 13.51
#